data_AF-A0A318ALY9-F1
#
_entry.id   AF-A0A318ALY9-F1
#
_cell.length_a   1.000
_cell.length_b   1.000
_cell.length_c   1.000
_cell.angle_alpha   90.00
_cell.angle_beta   90.00
_cell.angle_gamma   90.00
#
_symmetry.space_group_name_H-M   'P 1'
#
loop_
_entity.id
_entity.type
_entity.pdbx_description
1 polymer ?
#
loop_
_entity_poly.entity_id
_entity_poly.type
_entity_poly.pdbx_seq_one_letter_code
_entity_poly.pdbx_strand_id
1 'polypeptide(L)' 'MTYALFETGARLAAGDQLTVALAAQAVFARRPDAPLLIFDPDGRQVDFDLRGSPEDLAARLAP' A
#
# COMPACT_ATOMS: atom_id res chain seq x y z
N MET A 1 10.56 -4.86 8.74
CA MET A 1 10.43 -3.39 8.81
C MET A 1 8.98 -3.02 8.49
N THR A 2 8.44 -1.93 9.06
CA THR A 2 7.00 -1.65 9.04
C THR A 2 6.66 -0.49 8.10
N TYR A 3 5.81 -0.75 7.12
CA TYR A 3 5.13 0.25 6.30
C TYR A 3 3.76 0.58 6.94
N ALA A 4 3.18 1.72 6.59
CA ALA A 4 1.84 2.09 7.04
C ALA A 4 1.02 2.76 5.94
N LEU A 5 -0.25 2.39 5.83
CA LEU A 5 -1.24 2.97 4.93
C LEU A 5 -2.25 3.80 5.73
N PHE A 6 -2.54 5.00 5.24
CA PHE A 6 -3.53 5.91 5.78
C PHE A 6 -4.51 6.39 4.72
N GLU A 7 -5.73 6.72 5.16
CA GLU A 7 -6.73 7.48 4.40
C GLU A 7 -7.25 8.60 5.31
N THR A 8 -7.08 9.85 4.89
CA THR A 8 -7.62 11.04 5.61
C THR A 8 -7.32 11.03 7.13
N GLY A 9 -6.10 10.63 7.52
CA GLY A 9 -5.65 10.59 8.92
C GLY A 9 -6.00 9.31 9.70
N ALA A 10 -6.78 8.38 9.15
CA ALA A 10 -7.02 7.07 9.74
C ALA A 10 -6.01 6.04 9.21
N ARG A 11 -5.36 5.29 10.12
CA ARG A 11 -4.48 4.19 9.72
C ARG A 11 -5.31 2.98 9.30
N LEU A 12 -5.21 2.58 8.04
CA LEU A 12 -5.93 1.43 7.48
C LEU A 12 -5.16 0.13 7.61
N ALA A 13 -3.84 0.18 7.46
CA ALA A 13 -2.98 -1.00 7.58
C ALA A 13 -1.57 -0.62 8.08
N ALA A 14 -0.91 -1.57 8.73
CA ALA A 14 0.52 -1.51 9.04
C ALA A 14 1.10 -2.91 9.03
N GLY A 15 2.28 -3.09 8.46
CA GLY A 15 2.89 -4.40 8.28
C GLY A 15 4.12 -4.35 7.38
N ASP A 16 4.48 -5.48 6.78
CA ASP A 16 5.48 -5.48 5.73
C ASP A 16 5.00 -4.77 4.45
N GLN A 17 5.92 -4.60 3.50
CA GLN A 17 5.67 -3.89 2.25
C GLN A 17 4.51 -4.51 1.46
N LEU A 18 4.49 -5.84 1.32
CA LEU A 18 3.48 -6.55 0.54
C LEU A 18 2.10 -6.45 1.19
N THR A 19 2.02 -6.61 2.51
CA THR A 19 0.77 -6.47 3.28
C THR A 19 0.14 -5.10 3.07
N VAL A 20 0.95 -4.04 3.16
CA VAL A 20 0.48 -2.67 2.98
C VAL A 20 0.10 -2.40 1.52
N ALA A 21 0.86 -2.92 0.56
CA ALA A 21 0.55 -2.78 -0.86
C ALA A 21 -0.76 -3.49 -1.25
N LEU A 22 -0.99 -4.70 -0.75
CA LEU A 22 -2.25 -5.43 -0.96
C LEU A 22 -3.43 -4.71 -0.33
N ALA A 23 -3.26 -4.14 0.87
CA ALA A 23 -4.30 -3.32 1.50
C ALA A 23 -4.63 -2.07 0.65
N ALA A 24 -3.60 -1.39 0.13
CA ALA A 24 -3.78 -0.24 -0.74
C ALA A 24 -4.48 -0.62 -2.06
N GLN A 25 -4.07 -1.72 -2.70
CA GLN A 25 -4.68 -2.24 -3.92
C GLN A 25 -6.16 -2.57 -3.69
N ALA A 26 -6.50 -3.20 -2.56
CA ALA A 26 -7.89 -3.52 -2.22
C ALA A 26 -8.76 -2.27 -2.05
N VAL A 27 -8.21 -1.19 -1.47
CA VAL A 27 -8.93 0.09 -1.39
C VAL A 27 -9.07 0.72 -2.77
N PHE A 28 -7.99 0.78 -3.54
CA PHE A 28 -7.97 1.36 -4.88
C PHE A 28 -8.95 0.66 -5.84
N ALA A 29 -9.03 -0.67 -5.79
CA ALA A 29 -9.96 -1.45 -6.62
C ALA A 29 -11.45 -1.12 -6.37
N ARG A 30 -11.79 -0.67 -5.15
CA ARG A 30 -13.17 -0.29 -4.78
C ARG A 30 -13.40 1.21 -4.93
N ARG A 31 -12.37 2.02 -4.69
CA ARG A 31 -12.39 3.48 -4.67
C ARG A 31 -11.08 4.02 -5.26
N PRO A 32 -10.97 4.14 -6.60
CA PRO A 32 -9.75 4.59 -7.26
C PRO A 32 -9.29 6.00 -6.84
N ASP A 33 -10.24 6.86 -6.47
CA ASP A 33 -9.98 8.25 -6.06
C ASP A 33 -9.75 8.40 -4.55
N ALA A 34 -9.60 7.30 -3.79
CA ALA A 34 -9.35 7.37 -2.36
C ALA A 34 -7.99 8.06 -2.08
N PRO A 35 -7.93 9.05 -1.17
CA PRO A 35 -6.70 9.76 -0.86
C PRO A 35 -5.81 8.91 0.06
N LEU A 36 -5.10 7.97 -0.54
CA LEU A 36 -4.21 7.05 0.18
C LEU A 36 -2.81 7.66 0.36
N LEU A 37 -2.26 7.51 1.56
CA LEU A 37 -0.88 7.85 1.87
C LEU A 37 -0.18 6.62 2.43
N ILE A 38 0.98 6.28 1.87
CA ILE A 38 1.79 5.16 2.33
C ILE A 38 3.15 5.69 2.80
N PHE A 39 3.59 5.23 3.97
CA PHE A 39 4.88 5.57 4.54
C PHE A 39 5.76 4.34 4.70
N ASP A 40 7.04 4.51 4.39
CA ASP A 40 8.09 3.53 4.61
C ASP A 40 8.52 3.46 6.09
N PRO A 41 9.38 2.50 6.47
CA PRO A 41 9.86 2.35 7.84
C PRO A 41 10.63 3.55 8.41
N ASP A 42 11.17 4.40 7.55
CA ASP A 42 11.89 5.63 7.93
C ASP A 42 10.96 6.86 7.95
N GLY A 43 9.66 6.66 7.68
CA GLY A 43 8.65 7.71 7.64
C GLY A 43 8.63 8.52 6.34
N ARG A 44 9.30 8.05 5.27
CA ARG A 44 9.20 8.69 3.95
C ARG A 44 7.92 8.25 3.27
N GLN A 45 7.24 9.19 2.62
CA GLN A 45 6.10 8.84 1.78
C GLN A 45 6.59 8.09 0.53
N VAL A 46 5.90 6.99 0.20
CA VAL A 46 6.18 6.15 -0.96
C VAL A 46 4.89 5.80 -1.68
N ASP A 47 4.99 5.47 -2.97
CA ASP A 47 3.88 4.97 -3.77
C ASP A 47 4.19 3.55 -4.25
N PHE A 48 3.14 2.73 -4.37
CA PHE A 48 3.23 1.41 -4.98
C PHE A 48 2.49 1.42 -6.33
N ASP A 49 3.01 0.67 -7.29
CA ASP A 49 2.27 0.38 -8.52
C ASP A 49 1.20 -0.68 -8.23
N LEU A 50 -0.05 -0.23 -8.02
CA LEU A 50 -1.18 -1.09 -7.63
C LEU A 50 -1.83 -1.83 -8.82
N ARG A 51 -1.31 -1.71 -10.03
CA ARG A 51 -1.92 -2.29 -11.24
C ARG A 51 -1.67 -3.79 -11.34
N GLY A 52 -2.63 -4.50 -11.93
CA GLY A 52 -2.55 -5.96 -12.14
C GLY A 52 -3.17 -6.75 -11.00
N SER A 53 -2.88 -8.03 -10.93
CA SER A 53 -3.38 -8.92 -9.89
C SER A 53 -2.57 -8.79 -8.58
N PRO A 54 -3.05 -9.34 -7.45
CA PRO A 54 -2.26 -9.47 -6.24
C PRO A 54 -0.93 -10.21 -6.45
N GLU A 55 -0.90 -11.20 -7.34
CA GLU A 55 0.30 -11.96 -7.68
C GLU A 55 1.30 -11.11 -8.48
N ASP A 56 0.83 -10.29 -9.43
CA ASP A 56 1.68 -9.33 -10.15
C ASP A 56 2.31 -8.33 -9.18
N LEU A 57 1.54 -7.86 -8.21
CA LEU A 57 2.01 -6.95 -7.17
C LEU A 57 3.07 -7.61 -6.29
N ALA A 58 2.82 -8.85 -5.84
CA ALA A 58 3.80 -9.60 -5.07
C ALA A 58 5.10 -9.84 -5.84
N ALA A 59 5.02 -10.16 -7.13
CA ALA A 59 6.19 -10.35 -7.98
C ALA A 59 7.02 -9.06 -8.15
N ARG A 60 6.38 -7.89 -8.25
CA ARG A 60 7.07 -6.59 -8.34
C ARG A 60 7.77 -6.18 -7.03
N LEU A 61 7.24 -6.63 -5.90
CA LEU A 61 7.74 -6.29 -4.56
C LEU A 61 8.68 -7.37 -3.99
N ALA A 62 8.94 -8.42 -4.75
CA ALA A 62 9.95 -9.41 -4.40
C ALA A 62 11.35 -8.75 -4.33
N PRO A 63 12.25 -9.22 -3.45
CA PRO A 63 13.62 -8.70 -3.32
C PRO A 63 14.44 -8.76 -4.60
#